data_AF-A0A6S7HLJ4-F1
#
_entry.id   AF-A0A6S7HLJ4-F1
#
_cell.length_a   1.000
_cell.length_b   1.000
_cell.length_c   1.000
_cell.angle_alpha   90.00
_cell.angle_beta   90.00
_cell.angle_gamma   90.00
#
_symmetry.space_group_name_H-M   'P 1'
#
loop_
_entity.id
_entity.type
_entity.pdbx_description
1 polymer ?
#
loop_
_entity_poly.entity_id
_entity_poly.type
_entity_poly.pdbx_seq_one_letter_code
_entity_poly.pdbx_strand_id
1 'polypeptide(L)'
;MDTIKNLNLNEEIPNLEAVTSEHIEAITKTLEEKYLTFWKHKLENSSKLTFYSTFKTDHNLEKYLILIKDPYKRKCLSRFRVSSHNLQIEIGRYQNTPREERLCEICNSGEVENETRFLLFCKAYEHSREDLRSSLENASSNEIKLNSQTLSADLMKSTDSEIITKLSKFVYSCFEQRLKYLETRSAS
;
A
#
# COMPACT_ATOMS: atom_id res chain seq x y z
N MET A 1 -0.73 39.66 48.60
CA MET A 1 -1.55 40.62 47.83
C MET A 1 -0.61 41.43 46.97
N ASP A 2 -0.91 41.48 45.68
CA ASP A 2 -0.38 42.39 44.66
C ASP A 2 1.08 42.24 44.21
N THR A 3 1.31 41.37 43.21
CA THR A 3 2.10 41.76 42.02
C THR A 3 1.77 40.86 40.81
N ILE A 4 0.54 40.94 40.28
CA ILE A 4 0.30 40.71 38.85
C ILE A 4 -0.47 41.93 38.36
N LYS A 5 0.27 43.02 38.16
CA LYS A 5 -0.21 44.16 37.37
C LYS A 5 -0.38 43.65 35.94
N ASN A 6 -1.64 43.65 35.48
CA ASN A 6 -2.04 43.93 34.11
C ASN A 6 -0.92 43.79 33.07
N LEU A 7 -0.70 42.58 32.57
CA LEU A 7 -0.19 42.42 31.22
C LEU A 7 -1.35 42.83 30.31
N ASN A 8 -1.33 44.10 29.97
CA ASN A 8 -2.22 44.72 29.00
C ASN A 8 -1.95 44.03 27.66
N LEU A 9 -2.77 43.03 27.31
CA LEU A 9 -2.72 42.29 26.03
C LEU A 9 -2.98 43.17 24.79
N ASN A 10 -3.06 44.49 24.98
CA ASN A 10 -3.26 45.50 23.97
C ASN A 10 -1.98 46.31 23.67
N GLU A 11 -0.80 45.81 24.03
CA GLU A 11 0.43 46.27 23.38
C GLU A 11 0.45 45.73 21.94
N GLU A 12 -0.22 46.51 21.10
CA GLU A 12 -0.06 46.66 19.65
C GLU A 12 1.01 45.75 19.06
N ILE A 13 0.57 44.65 18.44
CA ILE A 13 1.29 44.09 17.29
C ILE A 13 0.85 44.96 16.11
N PRO A 14 1.62 45.98 15.72
CA PRO A 14 1.25 46.77 14.56
C PRO A 14 1.51 45.86 13.36
N ASN A 15 0.47 45.63 12.56
CA ASN A 15 0.53 44.92 11.28
C ASN A 15 0.41 43.37 11.32
N LEU A 16 -0.53 42.83 12.10
CA LEU A 16 -1.15 41.56 11.71
C LEU A 16 -2.39 41.90 10.87
N GLU A 17 -2.24 42.00 9.55
CA GLU A 17 -3.39 41.98 8.65
C GLU A 17 -4.32 40.85 9.09
N ALA A 18 -5.61 41.14 9.28
CA ALA A 18 -6.56 40.14 9.75
C ALA A 18 -6.49 38.93 8.80
N VAL A 19 -6.04 37.78 9.31
CA VAL A 19 -5.94 36.56 8.52
C VAL A 19 -7.32 36.23 7.97
N THR A 20 -7.45 36.26 6.65
CA THR A 20 -8.72 36.00 5.94
C THR A 20 -8.80 34.55 5.47
N SER A 21 -9.99 34.14 4.99
CA SER A 21 -10.19 32.86 4.30
C SER A 21 -9.22 32.66 3.14
N GLU A 22 -8.97 33.70 2.36
CA GLU A 22 -8.08 33.65 1.20
C GLU A 22 -6.62 33.39 1.61
N HIS A 23 -6.19 33.94 2.75
CA HIS A 23 -4.86 33.65 3.30
C HIS A 23 -4.74 32.19 3.73
N ILE A 24 -5.76 31.65 4.40
CA ILE A 24 -5.78 30.24 4.82
C ILE A 24 -5.77 29.32 3.59
N GLU A 25 -6.57 29.63 2.56
CA GLU A 25 -6.60 28.87 1.30
C GLU A 25 -5.25 28.89 0.59
N ALA A 26 -4.61 30.07 0.49
CA ALA A 26 -3.30 30.23 -0.14
C ALA A 26 -2.21 29.45 0.61
N ILE A 27 -2.19 29.51 1.95
CA ILE A 27 -1.24 28.75 2.78
C ILE A 27 -1.49 27.25 2.62
N THR A 28 -2.75 26.81 2.66
CA THR A 28 -3.13 25.39 2.51
C THR A 28 -2.65 24.84 1.17
N LYS A 29 -2.97 25.54 0.07
CA LYS A 29 -2.51 25.17 -1.28
C LYS A 29 -0.99 25.10 -1.36
N THR A 30 -0.29 26.09 -0.80
CA THR A 30 1.18 26.11 -0.80
C THR A 30 1.76 24.91 -0.04
N LEU A 31 1.18 24.55 1.11
CA LEU A 31 1.61 23.40 1.90
C LEU A 31 1.34 22.08 1.18
N GLU A 32 0.18 21.96 0.54
CA GLU A 32 -0.18 20.80 -0.29
C GLU A 32 0.81 20.61 -1.44
N GLU A 33 1.08 21.66 -2.23
CA GLU A 33 2.02 21.61 -3.35
C GLU A 33 3.44 21.21 -2.90
N LYS A 34 3.92 21.79 -1.79
CA LYS A 34 5.21 21.44 -1.19
C LYS A 34 5.24 19.98 -0.76
N TYR A 35 4.18 19.51 -0.10
CA TYR A 35 4.10 18.12 0.34
C TYR A 35 4.00 17.14 -0.83
N LEU A 36 3.22 17.43 -1.87
CA LEU A 36 3.11 16.59 -3.06
C LEU A 36 4.46 16.47 -3.78
N THR A 37 5.21 17.57 -3.86
CA THR A 37 6.56 17.59 -4.43
C THR A 37 7.50 16.70 -3.60
N PHE A 38 7.49 16.88 -2.28
CA PHE A 38 8.27 16.05 -1.35
C PHE A 38 7.91 14.55 -1.47
N TRP A 39 6.61 14.24 -1.52
CA TRP A 39 6.10 12.88 -1.60
C TRP A 39 6.53 12.18 -2.90
N LYS A 40 6.39 12.84 -4.06
CA LYS A 40 6.87 12.32 -5.35
C LYS A 40 8.38 12.06 -5.33
N HIS A 41 9.15 13.03 -4.87
CA HIS A 41 10.59 12.88 -4.74
C HIS A 41 10.97 11.69 -3.83
N LYS A 42 10.27 11.50 -2.71
CA LYS A 42 10.48 10.34 -1.82
C LYS A 42 10.11 9.02 -2.49
N LEU A 43 9.04 9.00 -3.28
CA LEU A 43 8.59 7.79 -3.97
C LEU A 43 9.59 7.33 -5.03
N GLU A 44 10.17 8.28 -5.78
CA GLU A 44 11.13 8.01 -6.86
C GLU A 44 12.52 7.60 -6.34
N ASN A 45 12.95 8.16 -5.20
CA ASN A 45 14.32 7.99 -4.69
C ASN A 45 14.42 7.02 -3.50
N SER A 46 13.31 6.44 -3.05
CA SER A 46 13.32 5.49 -1.93
C SER A 46 13.69 4.08 -2.38
N SER A 47 14.67 3.48 -1.70
CA SER A 47 14.97 2.05 -1.80
C SER A 47 13.95 1.16 -1.08
N LYS A 48 13.08 1.75 -0.24
CA LYS A 48 11.92 1.08 0.39
C LYS A 48 10.68 1.25 -0.49
N LEU A 49 9.70 0.37 -0.30
CA LEU A 49 8.40 0.45 -0.98
C LEU A 49 8.52 0.39 -2.51
N THR A 50 9.53 -0.33 -3.03
CA THR A 50 9.78 -0.46 -4.47
C THR A 50 8.58 -1.01 -5.23
N PHE A 51 7.80 -1.91 -4.61
CA PHE A 51 6.59 -2.41 -5.23
C PHE A 51 5.46 -1.37 -5.24
N TYR A 52 5.30 -0.62 -4.15
CA TYR A 52 4.31 0.45 -4.05
C TYR A 52 4.53 1.57 -5.09
N SER A 53 5.79 1.93 -5.35
CA SER A 53 6.13 2.94 -6.37
C SER A 53 5.81 2.50 -7.80
N THR A 54 5.58 1.21 -8.05
CA THR A 54 5.17 0.73 -9.40
C THR A 54 3.75 1.09 -9.77
N PHE A 55 2.88 1.37 -8.78
CA PHE A 55 1.45 1.58 -9.02
C PHE A 55 0.89 2.86 -8.39
N LYS A 56 1.54 3.43 -7.37
CA LYS A 56 1.07 4.67 -6.76
C LYS A 56 1.60 5.87 -7.53
N THR A 57 0.73 6.63 -8.19
CA THR A 57 1.11 7.79 -9.02
C THR A 57 0.55 9.12 -8.53
N ASP A 58 -0.48 9.08 -7.67
CA ASP A 58 -1.14 10.24 -7.10
C ASP A 58 -1.20 10.16 -5.56
N HIS A 59 -1.44 11.27 -4.87
CA HIS A 59 -1.59 11.29 -3.41
C HIS A 59 -3.07 11.50 -3.03
N ASN A 60 -3.89 10.50 -3.34
CA ASN A 60 -5.34 10.52 -3.09
C ASN A 60 -5.80 9.33 -2.26
N LEU A 61 -7.01 9.45 -1.68
CA LEU A 61 -7.70 8.35 -1.01
C LEU A 61 -7.97 7.21 -1.98
N GLU A 62 -7.47 6.03 -1.62
CA GLU A 62 -7.53 4.83 -2.44
C GLU A 62 -8.92 4.17 -2.44
N LYS A 63 -9.44 3.83 -3.62
CA LYS A 63 -10.81 3.28 -3.77
C LYS A 63 -11.04 1.99 -2.98
N TYR A 64 -10.03 1.11 -2.87
CA TYR A 64 -10.16 -0.14 -2.11
C TYR A 64 -10.48 0.08 -0.62
N LEU A 65 -10.09 1.23 -0.05
CA LEU A 65 -10.37 1.55 1.35
C LEU A 65 -11.88 1.76 1.60
N ILE A 66 -12.61 2.16 0.56
CA ILE A 66 -14.05 2.44 0.61
C ILE A 66 -14.87 1.23 0.13
N LEU A 67 -14.38 0.57 -0.92
CA LEU A 67 -15.11 -0.47 -1.63
C LEU A 67 -15.08 -1.82 -0.90
N ILE A 68 -13.96 -2.19 -0.27
CA ILE A 68 -13.88 -3.44 0.48
C ILE A 68 -14.59 -3.27 1.82
N LYS A 69 -15.74 -3.94 2.00
CA LYS A 69 -16.52 -3.86 3.23
C LYS A 69 -15.93 -4.67 4.37
N ASP A 70 -15.40 -5.86 4.06
CA ASP A 70 -14.74 -6.72 5.04
C ASP A 70 -13.46 -6.05 5.59
N PRO A 71 -13.41 -5.72 6.90
CA PRO A 71 -12.28 -5.02 7.48
C PRO A 71 -10.99 -5.86 7.49
N TYR A 72 -11.09 -7.19 7.55
CA TYR A 72 -9.93 -8.08 7.56
C TYR A 72 -9.28 -8.14 6.18
N LYS A 73 -10.10 -8.30 5.12
CA LYS A 73 -9.62 -8.25 3.73
C LYS A 73 -9.04 -6.88 3.38
N ARG A 74 -9.71 -5.80 3.81
CA ARG A 74 -9.24 -4.42 3.61
C ARG A 74 -7.89 -4.20 4.29
N LYS A 75 -7.77 -4.57 5.57
CA LYS A 75 -6.51 -4.47 6.33
C LYS A 75 -5.39 -5.31 5.70
N CYS A 76 -5.70 -6.53 5.27
CA CYS A 76 -4.75 -7.42 4.61
C CYS A 76 -4.22 -6.82 3.31
N LEU A 77 -5.11 -6.31 2.44
CA LEU A 77 -4.71 -5.65 1.20
C LEU A 77 -3.93 -4.35 1.46
N SER A 78 -4.32 -3.54 2.46
CA SER A 78 -3.55 -2.35 2.87
C SER A 78 -2.13 -2.73 3.25
N ARG A 79 -1.97 -3.72 4.14
CA ARG A 79 -0.66 -4.23 4.57
C ARG A 79 0.15 -4.74 3.39
N PHE A 80 -0.49 -5.44 2.46
CA PHE A 80 0.14 -5.92 1.25
C PHE A 80 0.67 -4.77 0.38
N ARG A 81 -0.15 -3.74 0.13
CA ARG A 81 0.22 -2.57 -0.68
C ARG A 81 1.41 -1.79 -0.11
N VAL A 82 1.49 -1.63 1.21
CA VAL A 82 2.51 -0.80 1.87
C VAL A 82 3.70 -1.59 2.41
N SER A 83 3.94 -2.79 1.88
CA SER A 83 4.99 -3.72 2.32
C SER A 83 5.03 -3.96 3.83
N SER A 84 3.87 -3.96 4.50
CA SER A 84 3.70 -4.25 5.94
C SER A 84 3.24 -5.70 6.14
N HIS A 85 3.86 -6.64 5.44
CA HIS A 85 3.47 -8.05 5.38
C HIS A 85 4.64 -9.00 5.66
N ASN A 86 4.32 -10.28 5.81
CA ASN A 86 5.27 -11.30 6.26
C ASN A 86 5.86 -12.14 5.11
N LEU A 87 6.15 -11.50 3.97
CA LEU A 87 6.87 -12.12 2.86
C LEU A 87 8.38 -11.92 3.06
N GLN A 88 9.21 -12.83 2.57
CA GLN A 88 10.65 -12.80 2.82
C GLN A 88 11.34 -11.56 2.25
N ILE A 89 10.78 -10.91 1.22
CA ILE A 89 11.31 -9.62 0.75
C ILE A 89 11.40 -8.57 1.87
N GLU A 90 10.45 -8.60 2.81
CA GLU A 90 10.34 -7.68 3.94
C GLU A 90 10.90 -8.29 5.24
N ILE A 91 10.57 -9.55 5.56
CA ILE A 91 11.12 -10.22 6.75
C ILE A 91 12.65 -10.29 6.67
N GLY A 92 13.19 -10.83 5.58
CA GLY A 92 14.63 -10.92 5.36
C GLY A 92 15.31 -9.55 5.33
N ARG A 93 14.59 -8.49 4.97
CA ARG A 93 15.12 -7.11 5.08
C ARG A 93 15.38 -6.72 6.54
N TYR A 94 14.46 -7.02 7.46
CA TYR A 94 14.67 -6.78 8.90
C TYR A 94 15.76 -7.67 9.49
N GLN A 95 15.98 -8.85 8.90
CA GLN A 95 17.01 -9.81 9.31
C GLN A 95 18.36 -9.58 8.62
N ASN A 96 18.50 -8.54 7.78
CA ASN A 96 19.69 -8.27 6.97
C ASN A 96 20.10 -9.41 6.00
N THR A 97 19.14 -10.25 5.59
CA THR A 97 19.34 -11.26 4.54
C THR A 97 19.54 -10.58 3.18
N PRO A 98 20.56 -10.96 2.39
CA PRO A 98 20.74 -10.51 1.00
C PRO A 98 19.47 -10.68 0.18
N ARG A 99 19.18 -9.77 -0.76
CA ARG A 99 17.87 -9.73 -1.44
C ARG A 99 17.60 -11.01 -2.25
N GLU A 100 18.65 -11.52 -2.86
CA GLU A 100 18.73 -12.76 -3.63
C GLU A 100 18.50 -14.02 -2.77
N GLU A 101 18.72 -13.94 -1.46
CA GLU A 101 18.51 -15.03 -0.49
C GLU A 101 17.15 -14.96 0.21
N ARG A 102 16.32 -13.96 -0.08
CA ARG A 102 14.96 -13.80 0.49
C ARG A 102 13.96 -14.71 -0.20
N LEU A 103 14.19 -16.02 -0.11
CA LEU A 103 13.50 -17.04 -0.88
C LEU A 103 12.11 -17.36 -0.32
N CYS A 104 11.19 -17.81 -1.18
CA CYS A 104 9.88 -18.28 -0.73
C CYS A 104 9.99 -19.62 0.00
N GLU A 105 9.60 -19.63 1.27
CA GLU A 105 9.65 -20.83 2.11
C GLU A 105 8.51 -21.82 1.88
N ILE A 106 7.50 -21.46 1.09
CA ILE A 106 6.29 -22.28 0.90
C ILE A 106 6.34 -23.03 -0.42
N CYS A 107 6.72 -22.35 -1.51
CA CYS A 107 6.68 -22.97 -2.84
C CYS A 107 7.93 -23.79 -3.16
N ASN A 108 8.98 -23.74 -2.33
CA ASN A 108 10.25 -24.46 -2.50
C ASN A 108 10.90 -24.30 -3.88
N SER A 109 10.61 -23.20 -4.59
CA SER A 109 11.12 -22.99 -5.95
C SER A 109 12.53 -22.41 -5.99
N GLY A 110 13.11 -22.04 -4.84
CA GLY A 110 14.38 -21.33 -4.77
C GLY A 110 14.34 -19.89 -5.32
N GLU A 111 13.15 -19.29 -5.44
CA GLU A 111 12.97 -17.96 -6.01
C GLU A 111 12.70 -16.91 -4.92
N VAL A 112 13.13 -15.66 -5.16
CA VAL A 112 12.90 -14.53 -4.24
C VAL A 112 11.40 -14.27 -4.03
N GLU A 113 10.97 -14.19 -2.77
CA GLU A 113 9.58 -13.96 -2.36
C GLU A 113 9.24 -12.47 -2.26
N ASN A 114 9.04 -11.85 -3.42
CA ASN A 114 8.53 -10.48 -3.52
C ASN A 114 7.03 -10.43 -3.85
N GLU A 115 6.44 -9.25 -3.75
CA GLU A 115 5.01 -9.01 -3.95
C GLU A 115 4.54 -9.36 -5.37
N THR A 116 5.35 -9.07 -6.40
CA THR A 116 5.03 -9.45 -7.78
C THR A 116 4.99 -10.97 -7.95
N ARG A 117 5.97 -11.70 -7.39
CA ARG A 117 5.98 -13.17 -7.39
C ARG A 117 4.80 -13.73 -6.62
N PHE A 118 4.50 -13.18 -5.45
CA PHE A 118 3.32 -13.55 -4.66
C PHE A 118 2.04 -13.44 -5.49
N LEU A 119 1.82 -12.30 -6.17
CA LEU A 119 0.63 -12.08 -6.99
C LEU A 119 0.56 -12.97 -8.23
N LEU A 120 1.67 -13.14 -8.95
CA LEU A 120 1.63 -13.59 -10.35
C LEU A 120 2.27 -14.95 -10.62
N PHE A 121 3.19 -15.42 -9.78
CA PHE A 121 4.11 -16.51 -10.18
C PHE A 121 4.32 -17.60 -9.12
N CYS A 122 4.04 -17.33 -7.85
CA CYS A 122 4.32 -18.27 -6.78
C CYS A 122 3.47 -19.53 -6.92
N LYS A 123 4.11 -20.70 -7.04
CA LYS A 123 3.44 -22.01 -7.21
C LYS A 123 2.58 -22.38 -6.01
N ALA A 124 2.93 -21.91 -4.81
CA ALA A 124 2.12 -22.14 -3.61
C ALA A 124 0.69 -21.57 -3.74
N TYR A 125 0.50 -20.56 -4.59
CA TYR A 125 -0.78 -19.87 -4.78
C TYR A 125 -1.35 -20.07 -6.18
N GLU A 126 -0.93 -21.11 -6.90
CA GLU A 126 -1.36 -21.38 -8.28
C GLU A 126 -2.87 -21.51 -8.40
N HIS A 127 -3.47 -22.38 -7.61
CA HIS A 127 -4.92 -22.58 -7.61
C HIS A 127 -5.70 -21.28 -7.30
N SER A 128 -5.32 -20.56 -6.23
CA SER A 128 -5.95 -19.27 -5.91
C SER A 128 -5.78 -18.22 -7.01
N ARG A 129 -4.67 -18.26 -7.75
CA ARG A 129 -4.40 -17.35 -8.86
C ARG A 129 -5.21 -17.72 -10.10
N GLU A 130 -5.41 -19.00 -10.37
CA GLU A 130 -6.33 -19.49 -11.42
C GLU A 130 -7.76 -19.04 -11.16
N ASP A 131 -8.23 -19.12 -9.91
CA ASP A 131 -9.55 -18.62 -9.50
C ASP A 131 -9.69 -17.11 -9.70
N LEU A 132 -8.64 -16.36 -9.36
CA LEU A 132 -8.57 -14.92 -9.61
C LEU A 132 -8.63 -14.62 -11.10
N ARG A 133 -7.80 -15.28 -11.93
CA ARG A 133 -7.77 -15.07 -13.38
C ARG A 133 -9.11 -15.40 -14.02
N SER A 134 -9.69 -16.56 -13.72
CA SER A 134 -11.00 -16.97 -14.21
C SER A 134 -12.09 -15.97 -13.79
N SER A 135 -12.02 -15.45 -12.56
CA SER A 135 -12.96 -14.41 -12.11
C SER A 135 -12.80 -13.10 -12.88
N LEU A 136 -11.57 -12.70 -13.21
CA LEU A 136 -11.30 -11.46 -13.94
C LEU A 136 -11.73 -11.55 -15.41
N GLU A 137 -11.53 -12.70 -16.05
CA GLU A 137 -11.98 -12.95 -17.44
C GLU A 137 -13.50 -12.88 -17.58
N ASN A 138 -14.22 -13.44 -16.60
CA ASN A 138 -15.68 -13.42 -16.58
C ASN A 138 -16.27 -12.04 -16.24
N ALA A 139 -15.50 -11.17 -15.58
CA ALA A 139 -15.95 -9.86 -15.11
C ALA A 139 -16.12 -8.80 -16.23
N SER A 140 -15.95 -9.13 -17.51
CA SER A 140 -16.11 -8.19 -18.65
C SER A 140 -15.21 -6.94 -18.62
N SER A 141 -14.29 -6.81 -17.66
CA SER A 141 -13.41 -5.66 -17.53
C SER A 141 -12.27 -5.77 -18.53
N ASN A 142 -12.49 -5.22 -19.74
CA ASN A 142 -11.49 -5.06 -20.79
C ASN A 142 -10.28 -4.19 -20.36
N GLU A 143 -10.26 -3.66 -19.13
CA GLU A 143 -9.21 -2.76 -18.65
C GLU A 143 -7.95 -3.49 -18.20
N ILE A 144 -8.05 -4.77 -17.76
CA ILE A 144 -6.88 -5.53 -17.28
C ILE A 144 -6.38 -6.51 -18.33
N LYS A 145 -5.17 -6.24 -18.83
CA LYS A 145 -4.45 -7.15 -19.71
C LYS A 145 -3.73 -8.23 -18.89
N LEU A 146 -4.34 -9.40 -18.76
CA LEU A 146 -3.84 -10.53 -17.94
C LEU A 146 -2.47 -11.09 -18.33
N ASN A 147 -1.98 -10.79 -19.52
CA ASN A 147 -0.66 -11.21 -19.99
C ASN A 147 0.33 -10.03 -20.09
N SER A 148 0.00 -8.89 -19.46
CA SER A 148 0.87 -7.72 -19.43
C SER A 148 1.94 -7.83 -18.35
N GLN A 149 3.13 -7.30 -18.63
CA GLN A 149 4.18 -7.09 -17.63
C GLN A 149 3.73 -6.10 -16.53
N THR A 150 2.73 -5.27 -16.80
CA THR A 150 2.16 -4.30 -15.85
C THR A 150 1.05 -4.87 -14.96
N LEU A 151 0.68 -6.15 -15.13
CA LEU A 151 -0.49 -6.74 -14.47
C LEU A 151 -0.51 -6.53 -12.95
N SER A 152 0.62 -6.71 -12.26
CA SER A 152 0.66 -6.51 -10.80
C SER A 152 0.35 -5.06 -10.41
N ALA A 153 0.84 -4.09 -11.19
CA ALA A 153 0.55 -2.68 -10.94
C ALA A 153 -0.90 -2.35 -11.30
N ASP A 154 -1.42 -2.90 -12.41
CA ASP A 154 -2.79 -2.68 -12.87
C ASP A 154 -3.83 -3.22 -11.87
N LEU A 155 -3.58 -4.41 -11.29
CA LEU A 155 -4.40 -4.94 -10.20
C LEU A 155 -4.39 -4.01 -8.98
N MET A 156 -3.23 -3.48 -8.61
CA MET A 156 -3.06 -2.70 -7.38
C MET A 156 -3.59 -1.27 -7.47
N LYS A 157 -3.60 -0.66 -8.67
CA LYS A 157 -4.16 0.68 -8.91
C LYS A 157 -5.62 0.67 -9.40
N SER A 158 -6.20 -0.51 -9.62
CA SER A 158 -7.56 -0.61 -10.14
C SER A 158 -8.56 0.17 -9.28
N THR A 159 -9.49 0.84 -9.94
CA THR A 159 -10.64 1.51 -9.32
C THR A 159 -11.94 0.72 -9.50
N ASP A 160 -11.88 -0.39 -10.24
CA ASP A 160 -13.01 -1.27 -10.51
C ASP A 160 -13.37 -2.09 -9.27
N SER A 161 -14.64 -2.03 -8.88
CA SER A 161 -15.11 -2.65 -7.64
C SER A 161 -15.02 -4.18 -7.67
N GLU A 162 -15.22 -4.81 -8.82
CA GLU A 162 -15.13 -6.25 -8.95
C GLU A 162 -13.67 -6.71 -8.86
N ILE A 163 -12.77 -6.07 -9.61
CA ILE A 163 -11.33 -6.34 -9.55
C ILE A 163 -10.81 -6.19 -8.13
N ILE A 164 -11.12 -5.07 -7.47
CA ILE A 164 -10.70 -4.81 -6.08
C ILE A 164 -11.21 -5.91 -5.15
N THR A 165 -12.48 -6.31 -5.30
CA THR A 165 -13.08 -7.33 -4.45
C THR A 165 -12.42 -8.68 -4.66
N LYS A 166 -12.22 -9.10 -5.91
CA LYS A 166 -11.58 -10.38 -6.25
C LYS A 166 -10.12 -10.41 -5.81
N LEU A 167 -9.36 -9.34 -6.05
CA LEU A 167 -7.98 -9.20 -5.58
C LEU A 167 -7.90 -9.28 -4.05
N SER A 168 -8.79 -8.59 -3.34
CA SER A 168 -8.78 -8.62 -1.86
C SER A 168 -9.03 -10.02 -1.30
N LYS A 169 -9.89 -10.80 -1.95
CA LYS A 169 -10.15 -12.21 -1.58
C LYS A 169 -8.92 -13.07 -1.82
N PHE A 170 -8.29 -12.93 -2.99
CA PHE A 170 -7.07 -13.64 -3.35
C PHE A 170 -5.92 -13.37 -2.37
N VAL A 171 -5.61 -12.09 -2.12
CA VAL A 171 -4.51 -11.70 -1.22
C VAL A 171 -4.79 -12.26 0.18
N TYR A 172 -6.02 -12.11 0.67
CA TYR A 172 -6.41 -12.62 1.98
C TYR A 172 -6.28 -14.14 2.08
N SER A 173 -6.79 -14.91 1.11
CA SER A 173 -6.72 -16.38 1.12
C SER A 173 -5.28 -16.90 1.05
N CYS A 174 -4.42 -16.26 0.25
CA CYS A 174 -3.02 -16.63 0.15
C CYS A 174 -2.26 -16.41 1.46
N PHE A 175 -2.56 -15.33 2.19
CA PHE A 175 -2.00 -15.11 3.53
C PHE A 175 -2.55 -16.08 4.57
N GLU A 176 -3.82 -16.47 4.51
CA GLU A 176 -4.37 -17.52 5.38
C GLU A 176 -3.71 -18.88 5.11
N GLN A 177 -3.52 -19.26 3.84
CA GLN A 177 -2.81 -20.46 3.46
C GLN A 177 -1.37 -20.44 3.97
N ARG A 178 -0.68 -19.30 3.87
CA ARG A 178 0.67 -19.11 4.43
C ARG A 178 0.71 -19.33 5.94
N LEU A 179 -0.21 -18.72 6.68
CA LEU A 179 -0.24 -18.87 8.14
C LEU A 179 -0.38 -20.34 8.53
N LYS A 180 -1.33 -21.07 7.91
CA LYS A 180 -1.52 -22.51 8.13
C LYS A 180 -0.25 -23.32 7.84
N TYR A 181 0.42 -23.04 6.72
CA TYR A 181 1.66 -23.73 6.37
C TYR A 181 2.78 -23.50 7.39
N LEU A 182 2.99 -22.25 7.81
CA LEU A 182 4.04 -21.90 8.77
C LEU A 182 3.75 -22.46 10.18
N GLU A 183 2.48 -22.50 10.59
CA GLU A 183 2.05 -23.15 11.84
C GLU A 183 2.36 -24.65 11.82
N THR A 184 2.01 -25.36 10.73
CA THR A 184 2.30 -26.80 10.62
C THR A 184 3.80 -27.10 10.66
N ARG A 185 4.63 -26.28 10.02
CA ARG A 185 6.09 -26.48 9.99
C ARG A 185 6.75 -26.18 11.34
N SER A 186 6.19 -25.28 12.13
CA SER A 186 6.72 -24.95 13.48
C SER A 186 6.38 -26.03 14.51
N ALA A 187 5.38 -26.86 14.24
CA ALA A 187 4.98 -27.99 15.08
C ALA A 187 5.68 -29.31 14.70
N SER A 188 6.47 -29.32 13.61
CA SER A 188 7.22 -30.47 13.10
C SER A 188 8.64 -30.47 13.67
#